data_AF-A0A8H9M2H0-F1
#
_entry.id   AF-A0A8H9M2H0-F1
#
_cell.length_a   1.000
_cell.length_b   1.000
_cell.length_c   1.000
_cell.angle_alpha   90.00
_cell.angle_beta   90.00
_cell.angle_gamma   90.00
#
_symmetry.space_group_name_H-M   'P 1'
#
loop_
_entity.id
_entity.type
_entity.pdbx_description
1 polymer ?
#
loop_
_entity_poly.entity_id
_entity_poly.type
_entity_poly.pdbx_seq_one_letter_code
_entity_poly.pdbx_strand_id
1 'polypeptide(L)'
;MSDTKKHLSDAEKVNLAGTKAKGQRPYFLAQKQTEQALSVAMSLAMELSVTKERLASLECLLADKGIIEKGELDGYQPSKDEVAKRSLETQAYLARVLRIMQQDKEELESNDPDMQTVQDTLTKW
;
A
#
# COMPACT_ATOMS: atom_id res chain seq x y z
N MET A 1 6.22 -48.27 3.97
CA MET A 1 5.90 -47.25 5.00
C MET A 1 5.49 -46.01 4.24
N SER A 2 4.18 -45.76 4.11
CA SER A 2 3.65 -44.71 3.24
C SER A 2 4.03 -43.33 3.75
N ASP A 3 4.72 -42.55 2.92
CA ASP A 3 4.91 -41.12 3.12
C ASP A 3 3.55 -40.42 3.08
N THR A 4 2.99 -40.19 4.27
CA THR A 4 1.82 -39.32 4.44
C THR A 4 2.26 -37.90 4.04
N LYS A 5 1.99 -37.49 2.80
CA LYS A 5 2.15 -36.09 2.38
C LYS A 5 1.36 -35.22 3.36
N LYS A 6 2.07 -34.56 4.26
CA LYS A 6 1.50 -33.59 5.20
C LYS A 6 0.80 -32.53 4.36
N HIS A 7 -0.53 -32.47 4.43
CA HIS A 7 -1.29 -31.47 3.72
C HIS A 7 -1.17 -30.16 4.49
N LEU A 8 -0.28 -29.26 4.06
CA LEU A 8 -0.18 -27.93 4.65
C LEU A 8 -1.47 -27.16 4.39
N SER A 9 -1.96 -26.45 5.41
CA SER A 9 -3.00 -25.43 5.26
C SER A 9 -2.47 -24.24 4.45
N ASP A 10 -3.37 -23.43 3.90
CA ASP A 10 -2.96 -22.29 3.06
C ASP A 10 -2.18 -21.23 3.86
N ALA A 11 -2.49 -21.04 5.15
CA ALA A 11 -1.71 -20.20 6.05
C ALA A 11 -0.27 -20.74 6.26
N GLU A 12 -0.09 -22.06 6.38
CA GLU A 12 1.24 -22.67 6.50
C GLU A 12 2.03 -22.57 5.20
N LYS A 13 1.38 -22.67 4.03
CA LYS A 13 2.04 -22.46 2.73
C LYS A 13 2.52 -21.02 2.55
N VAL A 14 1.71 -20.04 2.94
CA VAL A 14 2.07 -18.62 2.89
C VAL A 14 3.25 -18.33 3.81
N ASN A 15 3.23 -18.85 5.04
CA ASN A 15 4.36 -18.73 5.96
C ASN A 15 5.63 -19.39 5.43
N LEU A 16 5.51 -20.58 4.82
CA LEU A 16 6.64 -21.28 4.21
C LEU A 16 7.23 -20.49 3.03
N ALA A 17 6.40 -19.91 2.17
CA ALA A 17 6.85 -19.05 1.06
C ALA A 17 7.57 -17.78 1.54
N GLY A 18 7.21 -17.27 2.73
CA GLY A 18 7.88 -16.15 3.38
C GLY A 18 9.18 -16.52 4.11
N THR A 19 9.57 -17.80 4.16
CA THR A 19 10.79 -18.18 4.88
C THR A 19 12.04 -17.67 4.19
N LYS A 20 12.97 -17.17 5.01
CA LYS A 20 14.27 -16.66 4.56
C LYS A 20 15.05 -17.78 3.88
N ALA A 21 15.50 -17.56 2.64
CA ALA A 21 16.43 -18.44 1.95
C ALA A 21 17.74 -18.61 2.76
N LYS A 22 18.44 -19.74 2.62
CA LYS A 22 19.72 -19.97 3.32
C LYS A 22 20.77 -18.95 2.83
N GLY A 23 21.04 -17.93 3.64
CA GLY A 23 22.03 -16.87 3.38
C GLY A 23 21.61 -15.51 3.96
N GLN A 24 22.55 -14.60 4.23
CA GLN A 24 22.20 -13.20 4.46
C GLN A 24 21.81 -12.56 3.12
N ARG A 25 20.64 -11.92 3.04
CA ARG A 25 20.24 -11.14 1.86
C ARG A 25 21.22 -9.96 1.73
N PRO A 26 21.98 -9.85 0.63
CA PRO A 26 22.83 -8.69 0.41
C PRO A 26 21.95 -7.46 0.20
N TYR A 27 22.35 -6.34 0.81
CA TYR A 27 21.76 -5.01 0.57
C TYR A 27 22.81 -4.17 -0.14
N PHE A 28 22.38 -3.41 -1.13
CA PHE A 28 23.23 -2.64 -2.04
C PHE A 28 23.09 -1.13 -1.85
N LEU A 29 21.97 -0.67 -1.25
CA LEU A 29 21.80 0.75 -0.92
C LEU A 29 22.47 1.11 0.42
N ALA A 30 22.83 2.38 0.56
CA ALA A 30 23.51 2.91 1.74
C ALA A 30 22.75 2.67 3.05
N GLN A 31 21.41 2.67 2.99
CA GLN A 31 20.54 2.37 4.12
C GLN A 31 19.61 1.22 3.74
N LYS A 32 19.58 0.19 4.61
CA LYS A 32 18.72 -0.98 4.45
C LYS A 32 17.25 -0.60 4.28
N GLN A 33 16.81 0.41 5.04
CA GLN A 33 15.43 0.91 5.05
C GLN A 33 15.01 1.42 3.67
N THR A 34 15.91 2.10 2.94
CA THR A 34 15.66 2.60 1.59
C THR A 34 15.41 1.45 0.61
N GLU A 35 16.20 0.38 0.70
CA GLU A 35 16.04 -0.77 -0.19
C GLU A 35 14.77 -1.56 0.12
N GLN A 36 14.40 -1.66 1.40
CA GLN A 36 13.13 -2.25 1.81
C GLN A 36 11.94 -1.43 1.30
N ALA A 37 11.97 -0.10 1.45
CA ALA A 37 10.93 0.79 0.95
C ALA A 37 10.81 0.71 -0.58
N LEU A 38 11.94 0.69 -1.30
CA LEU A 38 11.97 0.52 -2.75
C LEU A 38 11.39 -0.86 -3.16
N SER A 39 11.77 -1.93 -2.46
CA SER A 39 11.22 -3.26 -2.72
C SER A 39 9.70 -3.30 -2.54
N VAL A 40 9.17 -2.66 -1.50
CA VAL A 40 7.71 -2.56 -1.27
C VAL A 40 7.05 -1.73 -2.36
N ALA A 41 7.62 -0.56 -2.71
CA ALA A 41 7.09 0.32 -3.75
C ALA A 41 7.03 -0.39 -5.11
N MET A 42 8.07 -1.15 -5.48
CA MET A 42 8.10 -1.91 -6.72
C MET A 42 7.06 -3.04 -6.72
N SER A 43 6.89 -3.75 -5.60
CA SER A 43 5.81 -4.76 -5.47
C SER A 43 4.43 -4.13 -5.68
N LEU A 44 4.15 -2.99 -5.05
CA LEU A 44 2.88 -2.29 -5.22
C LEU A 44 2.69 -1.76 -6.66
N ALA A 45 3.75 -1.27 -7.29
CA ALA A 45 3.71 -0.82 -8.69
C ALA A 45 3.37 -1.97 -9.65
N MET A 46 3.91 -3.17 -9.41
CA MET A 46 3.58 -4.36 -10.19
C MET A 46 2.10 -4.74 -10.03
N GLU A 47 1.60 -4.81 -8.80
CA GLU A 47 0.18 -5.11 -8.53
C GLU A 47 -0.77 -4.08 -9.16
N LEU A 48 -0.39 -2.79 -9.10
CA LEU A 48 -1.15 -1.72 -9.75
C LEU A 48 -1.16 -1.88 -11.28
N SER A 49 -0.02 -2.26 -11.88
CA SER A 49 0.08 -2.51 -13.32
C SER A 49 -0.84 -3.65 -13.76
N VAL A 50 -0.82 -4.78 -13.04
CA VAL A 50 -1.70 -5.93 -13.31
C VAL A 50 -3.17 -5.55 -13.15
N THR A 51 -3.50 -4.74 -12.14
CA THR A 51 -4.86 -4.25 -11.95
C THR A 51 -5.32 -3.37 -13.12
N LYS A 52 -4.47 -2.45 -13.59
CA LYS A 52 -4.76 -1.60 -14.76
C LYS A 52 -4.97 -2.43 -16.03
N GLU A 53 -4.12 -3.43 -16.26
CA GLU A 53 -4.26 -4.34 -17.41
C GLU A 53 -5.57 -5.15 -17.34
N ARG A 54 -5.94 -5.62 -16.15
CA ARG A 54 -7.22 -6.31 -15.93
C ARG A 54 -8.42 -5.39 -16.19
N LEU A 55 -8.35 -4.11 -15.77
CA LEU A 55 -9.40 -3.12 -16.05
C LEU A 55 -9.54 -2.86 -17.56
N ALA A 56 -8.41 -2.67 -18.27
CA ALA A 56 -8.42 -2.51 -19.72
C ALA A 56 -9.00 -3.75 -20.42
N SER A 57 -8.68 -4.95 -19.93
CA SER A 57 -9.24 -6.20 -20.45
C SER A 57 -10.75 -6.31 -20.21
N LEU A 58 -11.23 -5.87 -19.05
CA LEU A 58 -12.67 -5.80 -18.76
C LEU A 58 -13.38 -4.82 -19.69
N GLU A 59 -12.78 -3.66 -19.96
CA GLU A 59 -13.35 -2.68 -20.90
C GLU A 59 -13.45 -3.27 -22.32
N CYS A 60 -12.38 -3.90 -22.82
CA CYS A 60 -12.42 -4.60 -24.12
C CYS A 60 -13.53 -5.66 -24.16
N LEU A 61 -13.66 -6.48 -23.12
CA LEU A 61 -14.71 -7.52 -23.05
C LEU A 61 -16.13 -6.94 -23.01
N LEU A 62 -16.33 -5.78 -22.39
CA LEU A 62 -17.63 -5.11 -22.36
C LEU A 62 -17.96 -4.50 -23.73
N ALA A 63 -16.96 -3.93 -24.41
CA ALA A 63 -17.10 -3.41 -25.76
C ALA A 63 -17.39 -4.52 -26.79
N ASP A 64 -16.67 -5.66 -26.71
CA ASP A 64 -16.91 -6.83 -27.56
C ASP A 64 -18.32 -7.41 -27.40
N LYS A 65 -18.91 -7.27 -26.20
CA LYS A 65 -20.28 -7.67 -25.90
C LYS A 65 -21.33 -6.61 -26.27
N GLY A 66 -20.90 -5.44 -26.75
CA GLY A 66 -21.78 -4.32 -27.09
C GLY A 66 -22.47 -3.68 -25.88
N ILE A 67 -21.90 -3.80 -24.68
CA ILE A 67 -22.45 -3.18 -23.46
C ILE A 67 -22.05 -1.70 -23.37
N ILE A 68 -20.83 -1.38 -23.83
CA ILE A 68 -20.29 -0.03 -23.95
C ILE A 68 -19.66 0.15 -25.34
N GLU A 69 -19.53 1.38 -25.80
CA GLU A 69 -18.73 1.70 -26.98
C GLU A 69 -17.23 1.75 -26.65
N LYS A 70 -16.38 1.46 -27.63
CA LYS A 70 -14.93 1.50 -27.45
C LYS A 70 -14.48 2.95 -27.17
N GLY A 71 -13.81 3.17 -26.04
CA GLY A 71 -13.39 4.50 -25.60
C GLY A 71 -14.50 5.32 -24.93
N GLU A 72 -15.69 4.74 -24.69
CA GLU A 72 -16.75 5.40 -23.92
C GLU A 72 -16.30 5.72 -22.50
N LEU A 73 -15.46 4.85 -21.92
CA LEU A 73 -14.91 5.07 -20.57
C LEU A 73 -13.95 6.27 -20.52
N ASP A 74 -13.17 6.53 -21.58
CA ASP A 74 -12.27 7.68 -21.66
C ASP A 74 -13.03 9.01 -21.69
N GLY A 75 -14.23 9.01 -22.26
CA GLY A 75 -15.14 10.15 -22.31
C GLY A 75 -16.10 10.24 -21.12
N TYR A 76 -16.10 9.27 -20.21
CA TYR A 76 -17.06 9.21 -19.12
C TYR A 76 -16.89 10.38 -18.15
N GLN A 77 -17.91 11.22 -18.04
CA GLN A 77 -17.96 12.33 -17.11
C GLN A 77 -18.89 11.96 -15.93
N PRO A 78 -18.34 11.65 -14.74
CA PRO A 78 -19.17 11.38 -13.58
C PRO A 78 -19.99 12.61 -13.18
N SER A 79 -21.20 12.37 -12.66
CA SER A 79 -22.05 13.42 -12.11
C SER A 79 -21.41 14.10 -10.89
N LYS A 80 -21.89 15.30 -10.52
CA LYS A 80 -21.37 16.02 -9.35
C LYS A 80 -21.44 15.19 -8.06
N ASP A 81 -22.50 14.41 -7.89
CA ASP A 81 -22.71 13.57 -6.71
C ASP A 81 -21.73 12.38 -6.67
N GLU A 82 -21.47 11.75 -7.82
CA GLU A 82 -20.47 10.68 -7.93
C GLU A 82 -19.05 11.19 -7.69
N VAL A 83 -18.72 12.38 -8.20
CA VAL A 83 -17.43 13.03 -7.94
C VAL A 83 -17.27 13.32 -6.45
N ALA A 84 -18.29 13.86 -5.78
CA ALA A 84 -18.23 14.15 -4.35
C ALA A 84 -17.99 12.87 -3.52
N LYS A 85 -18.70 11.78 -3.83
CA LYS A 85 -18.52 10.49 -3.17
C LYS A 85 -17.11 9.92 -3.40
N ARG A 86 -16.65 9.88 -4.65
CA ARG A 86 -15.31 9.39 -5.00
C ARG A 86 -14.20 10.26 -4.41
N SER A 87 -14.41 11.57 -4.34
CA SER A 87 -13.46 12.51 -3.73
C SER A 87 -13.27 12.21 -2.25
N LEU A 88 -14.35 11.94 -1.51
CA LEU A 88 -14.25 11.58 -0.10
C LEU A 88 -13.50 10.26 0.09
N GLU A 89 -13.81 9.25 -0.72
CA GLU A 89 -13.12 7.96 -0.71
C GLU A 89 -11.63 8.11 -1.05
N THR A 90 -11.31 8.94 -2.04
CA THR A 90 -9.93 9.26 -2.45
C THR A 90 -9.18 9.99 -1.35
N GLN A 91 -9.79 10.99 -0.71
CA GLN A 91 -9.19 11.71 0.42
C GLN A 91 -8.94 10.77 1.60
N ALA A 92 -9.89 9.88 1.92
CA ALA A 92 -9.72 8.89 2.98
C ALA A 92 -8.61 7.88 2.65
N TYR A 93 -8.48 7.48 1.39
CA TYR A 93 -7.38 6.65 0.93
C TYR A 93 -6.03 7.36 1.05
N LEU A 94 -5.92 8.60 0.55
CA LEU A 94 -4.72 9.41 0.63
C LEU A 94 -4.32 9.66 2.09
N ALA A 95 -5.27 9.96 2.98
CA ALA A 95 -4.98 10.15 4.40
C ALA A 95 -4.39 8.89 5.06
N ARG A 96 -4.82 7.69 4.66
CA ARG A 96 -4.24 6.42 5.15
C ARG A 96 -2.84 6.18 4.60
N VAL A 97 -2.64 6.46 3.31
CA VAL A 97 -1.34 6.27 2.64
C VAL A 97 -0.30 7.26 3.17
N LEU A 98 -0.69 8.52 3.35
CA LEU A 98 0.19 9.62 3.74
C LEU A 98 0.27 9.84 5.26
N ARG A 99 -0.29 8.94 6.06
CA ARG A 99 -0.35 9.10 7.52
C ARG A 99 1.03 9.36 8.14
N ILE A 100 2.07 8.70 7.65
CA ILE A 100 3.44 8.86 8.17
C ILE A 100 3.94 10.29 7.92
N MET A 101 3.75 10.84 6.72
CA MET A 101 4.15 12.22 6.42
C MET A 101 3.35 13.25 7.21
N GLN A 102 2.09 12.95 7.51
CA GLN A 102 1.25 13.80 8.36
C GLN A 102 1.75 13.81 9.80
N GLN A 103 2.22 12.67 10.31
CA GLN A 103 2.84 12.57 11.65
C GLN A 103 4.18 13.30 11.70
N ASP A 104 5.03 13.15 10.69
CA ASP A 104 6.30 13.89 10.61
C ASP A 104 6.07 15.41 10.63
N LYS A 105 5.01 15.88 9.94
CA LYS A 105 4.60 17.29 9.98
C LYS A 105 4.08 17.69 11.36
N GLU A 106 3.23 16.87 11.98
CA GLU A 106 2.71 17.11 13.33
C GLU A 106 3.85 17.22 14.36
N GLU A 107 4.88 16.36 14.27
CA GLU A 107 6.08 16.41 15.13
C GLU A 107 6.94 17.67 14.89
N LEU A 108 7.04 18.14 13.64
CA LEU A 108 7.76 19.38 13.32
C LEU A 108 7.00 20.64 13.76
N GLU A 109 5.67 20.59 13.77
CA GLU A 109 4.80 21.68 14.24
C GLU A 109 4.56 21.64 15.75
N SER A 110 4.73 20.47 16.40
CA SER A 110 4.69 20.37 17.85
C SER A 110 5.96 20.98 18.43
N ASN A 111 5.77 22.13 19.09
CA ASN A 111 6.78 22.75 19.93
C ASN A 111 6.76 22.08 21.32
N ASP A 112 6.61 20.75 21.35
CA ASP A 112 6.49 20.00 22.59
C ASP A 112 7.85 20.06 23.32
N PRO A 113 7.88 20.56 24.57
CA PRO A 113 9.10 20.52 25.34
C PRO A 113 9.52 19.06 25.50
N ASP A 114 10.81 18.78 25.24
CA ASP A 114 11.41 17.46 25.41
C ASP A 114 10.94 16.86 26.75
N MET A 115 10.60 15.56 26.76
CA MET A 115 9.98 14.88 27.90
C MET A 115 10.82 15.04 29.18
N GLN A 116 12.14 15.18 29.01
CA GLN A 116 13.10 15.52 30.04
C GLN A 116 12.82 16.89 30.68
N THR A 117 12.54 17.91 29.87
CA THR A 117 12.18 19.27 30.30
C THR A 117 10.85 19.30 31.04
N VAL A 118 9.86 18.52 30.58
CA VAL A 118 8.56 18.41 31.26
C VAL A 118 8.72 17.74 32.62
N GLN A 119 9.53 16.68 32.72
CA GLN A 119 9.86 16.05 34.01
C GLN A 119 10.59 17.01 34.96
N ASP A 120 11.59 17.74 34.49
CA ASP A 120 12.34 18.69 35.32
C ASP A 120 11.46 19.82 35.87
N THR A 121 10.44 20.23 35.11
CA THR A 121 9.47 21.26 35.54
C THR A 121 8.52 20.72 36.61
N LEU A 122 8.14 19.45 36.51
CA LEU A 122 7.24 18.78 37.47
C LEU A 122 7.94 18.32 38.75
N THR A 123 9.26 18.13 38.71
CA THR A 123 10.06 17.62 39.85
C THR A 123 10.72 18.75 40.66
N LYS A 124 10.64 20.00 40.19
CA LYS A 124 11.04 21.18 40.97
C LYS A 124 10.02 21.47 42.07
N TRP A 125 10.36 21.08 43.29
CA TRP A 125 9.77 21.58 44.55
C TRP A 125 10.70 22.62 45.17
#